data_AF-A0A367LUK0-F1
#
_entry.id   AF-A0A367LUK0-F1
#
_cell.length_a   1.000
_cell.length_b   1.000
_cell.length_c   1.000
_cell.angle_alpha   90.00
_cell.angle_beta   90.00
_cell.angle_gamma   90.00
#
_symmetry.space_group_name_H-M   'P 1'
#
loop_
_entity.id
_entity.type
_entity.pdbx_description
1 polymer ?
#
loop_
_entity_poly.entity_id
_entity_poly.type
_entity_poly.pdbx_seq_one_letter_code
_entity_poly.pdbx_strand_id
1 'polypeptide(L)'
;AGVLVGADPAPELLAAFREAAPGIAEAYEARDFNRAMREIMALADRANAWIAEQAPWALAKQEGQQDKVQAVCGLGINLFRQLVIFLKPVLPKLAAAA
;
A
#
# COMPACT_ATOMS: atom_id res chain seq x y z
N ALA A 1 -21.86 -5.93 9.67
CA ALA A 1 -21.68 -5.66 8.23
C ALA A 1 -20.39 -4.86 8.09
N GLY A 2 -19.49 -5.23 7.18
CA GLY A 2 -18.32 -4.40 6.87
C GLY A 2 -18.77 -3.13 6.17
N VAL A 3 -18.33 -1.96 6.61
CA VAL A 3 -18.63 -0.68 5.98
C VAL A 3 -17.50 -0.38 5.00
N LEU A 4 -17.82 -0.18 3.72
CA LEU A 4 -16.86 0.32 2.75
C LEU A 4 -16.57 1.78 3.06
N VAL A 5 -15.29 2.16 3.06
CA VAL A 5 -14.91 3.58 3.19
C VAL A 5 -15.50 4.31 1.99
N GLY A 6 -16.30 5.35 2.24
CA GLY A 6 -17.09 6.03 1.20
C GLY A 6 -16.26 6.84 0.19
N ALA A 7 -14.99 7.12 0.49
CA ALA A 7 -14.07 7.83 -0.39
C ALA A 7 -12.65 7.30 -0.23
N ASP A 8 -11.90 7.20 -1.34
CA ASP A 8 -10.48 6.88 -1.31
C ASP A 8 -9.70 8.06 -0.70
N PRO A 9 -9.03 7.90 0.45
CA PRO A 9 -8.33 9.00 1.10
C PRO A 9 -7.01 9.38 0.40
N ALA A 10 -6.54 8.61 -0.59
CA ALA A 10 -5.37 8.96 -1.41
C ALA A 10 -5.45 8.36 -2.83
N PRO A 11 -6.31 8.91 -3.70
CA PRO A 11 -6.56 8.34 -5.03
C PRO A 11 -5.33 8.32 -5.93
N GLU A 12 -4.44 9.31 -5.81
CA GLU A 12 -3.20 9.39 -6.59
C GLU A 12 -2.17 8.35 -6.13
N LEU A 13 -2.13 8.05 -4.83
CA LEU A 13 -1.27 7.00 -4.30
C LEU A 13 -1.78 5.62 -4.75
N LEU A 14 -3.10 5.41 -4.71
CA LEU A 14 -3.68 4.17 -5.20
C LEU A 14 -3.50 4.00 -6.72
N ALA A 15 -3.63 5.08 -7.49
CA ALA A 15 -3.35 5.09 -8.92
C ALA A 15 -1.90 4.69 -9.20
N ALA A 16 -0.94 5.24 -8.48
CA ALA A 16 0.47 4.91 -8.66
C ALA A 16 0.79 3.42 -8.43
N PHE A 17 0.14 2.79 -7.45
CA PHE A 17 0.28 1.34 -7.25
C PHE A 17 -0.26 0.53 -8.44
N ARG A 18 -1.39 0.96 -9.01
CA ARG A 18 -2.00 0.32 -10.20
C ARG A 18 -1.13 0.51 -11.44
N GLU A 19 -0.60 1.71 -11.64
CA GLU A 19 0.24 2.08 -12.77
C GLU A 19 1.62 1.42 -12.74
N ALA A 20 2.16 1.13 -11.55
CA ALA A 20 3.42 0.40 -11.40
C ALA A 20 3.28 -1.10 -11.66
N ALA A 21 2.09 -1.69 -11.47
CA ALA A 21 1.90 -3.14 -11.56
C ALA A 21 2.34 -3.76 -12.92
N PRO A 22 2.03 -3.16 -14.09
CA PRO A 22 2.56 -3.65 -15.37
C PRO A 22 4.09 -3.65 -15.45
N GLY A 23 4.75 -2.58 -14.97
CA GLY A 23 6.21 -2.47 -14.98
C GLY A 23 6.92 -3.51 -14.10
N ILE A 24 6.35 -3.77 -12.92
CA ILE A 24 6.81 -4.83 -12.01
C ILE A 24 6.64 -6.21 -12.66
N ALA A 25 5.50 -6.47 -13.31
CA ALA A 25 5.25 -7.72 -14.01
C ALA A 25 6.24 -7.94 -15.17
N GLU A 26 6.45 -6.93 -16.01
CA GLU A 26 7.44 -6.96 -17.09
C GLU A 26 8.85 -7.25 -16.58
N ALA A 27 9.25 -6.64 -15.46
CA ALA A 27 10.55 -6.88 -14.84
C ALA A 27 10.68 -8.35 -14.37
N TYR A 28 9.63 -8.93 -13.79
CA TYR A 28 9.62 -10.35 -13.43
C TYR A 28 9.71 -11.27 -14.66
N GLU A 29 8.95 -11.00 -15.72
CA GLU A 29 8.99 -11.78 -16.97
C GLU A 29 10.38 -11.73 -17.65
N ALA A 30 11.02 -10.57 -17.62
CA ALA A 30 12.39 -10.38 -18.11
C ALA A 30 13.48 -10.94 -17.18
N ARG A 31 13.11 -11.50 -16.02
CA ARG A 31 14.02 -11.96 -14.95
C ARG A 31 14.89 -10.85 -14.35
N ASP A 32 14.49 -9.59 -14.51
CA ASP A 32 15.11 -8.42 -13.88
C ASP A 32 14.52 -8.16 -12.49
N PHE A 33 14.83 -9.07 -11.56
CA PHE A 33 14.34 -8.98 -10.19
C PHE A 33 14.82 -7.72 -9.47
N ASN A 34 16.00 -7.21 -9.80
CA ASN A 34 16.54 -5.99 -9.20
C ASN A 34 15.69 -4.77 -9.56
N ARG A 35 15.23 -4.66 -10.80
CA ARG A 35 14.28 -3.62 -11.19
C ARG A 35 12.94 -3.77 -10.46
N ALA A 36 12.35 -4.97 -10.45
CA ALA A 36 11.10 -5.21 -9.74
C ALA A 36 11.19 -4.79 -8.27
N MET A 37 12.27 -5.16 -7.58
CA MET A 37 12.49 -4.80 -6.18
C MET A 37 12.59 -3.28 -5.95
N ARG A 38 13.30 -2.56 -6.83
CA ARG A 38 13.41 -1.09 -6.72
C ARG A 38 12.06 -0.40 -6.90
N GLU A 39 11.25 -0.85 -7.85
CA GLU A 39 9.91 -0.30 -8.07
C GLU A 39 8.99 -0.55 -6.86
N ILE A 40 9.00 -1.77 -6.31
CA ILE A 40 8.23 -2.12 -5.11
C ILE A 40 8.68 -1.28 -3.90
N MET A 41 9.99 -1.11 -3.68
CA MET A 41 10.48 -0.29 -2.56
C MET A 41 10.10 1.18 -2.71
N ALA A 42 10.15 1.75 -3.92
CA ALA A 42 9.68 3.11 -4.16
C ALA A 42 8.19 3.29 -3.83
N LEU A 43 7.34 2.29 -4.09
CA LEU A 43 5.94 2.30 -3.68
C LEU A 43 5.79 2.21 -2.15
N ALA A 44 6.61 1.39 -1.49
CA ALA A 44 6.62 1.27 -0.03
C ALA A 44 7.01 2.60 0.64
N ASP A 45 8.03 3.28 0.12
CA ASP A 45 8.46 4.59 0.62
C ASP A 45 7.34 5.63 0.49
N ARG A 46 6.64 5.66 -0.64
CA ARG A 46 5.49 6.55 -0.86
C ARG A 46 4.35 6.26 0.11
N ALA A 47 4.04 4.98 0.33
CA ALA A 47 3.01 4.58 1.28
C ALA A 47 3.38 4.97 2.72
N ASN A 48 4.63 4.75 3.12
CA ASN A 48 5.13 5.13 4.44
C ASN A 48 5.10 6.65 4.65
N ALA A 49 5.54 7.42 3.66
CA ALA A 49 5.48 8.89 3.70
C ALA A 49 4.04 9.38 3.87
N TRP A 50 3.10 8.84 3.09
CA TRP A 50 1.70 9.21 3.20
C TRP A 50 1.10 8.84 4.57
N ILE A 51 1.37 7.64 5.11
CA ILE A 51 0.91 7.26 6.46
C ILE A 51 1.47 8.21 7.51
N ALA A 52 2.74 8.60 7.39
CA ALA A 52 3.38 9.55 8.30
C ALA A 52 2.73 10.93 8.23
N GLU A 53 2.42 11.43 7.04
CA GLU A 53 1.71 12.69 6.83
C GLU A 53 0.29 12.67 7.42
N GLN A 54 -0.43 11.55 7.28
CA GLN A 54 -1.77 11.40 7.87
C GLN A 54 -1.72 11.26 9.40
N ALA A 55 -0.62 10.75 9.95
CA ALA A 55 -0.40 10.53 11.39
C ALA A 55 -1.64 9.95 12.12
N PRO A 56 -2.14 8.76 11.74
CA PRO A 56 -3.39 8.20 12.27
C PRO A 56 -3.36 8.00 13.80
N TRP A 57 -2.18 7.77 14.39
CA TRP A 57 -1.99 7.68 15.85
C TRP A 57 -2.23 9.01 16.59
N ALA A 58 -2.05 10.15 15.90
CA ALA A 58 -2.38 11.46 16.43
C ALA A 58 -3.87 11.77 16.21
N LEU A 59 -4.40 11.46 15.02
CA LEU A 59 -5.83 11.61 14.71
C LEU A 59 -6.73 10.78 15.63
N ALA A 60 -6.31 9.58 16.02
CA ALA A 60 -7.05 8.70 16.93
C ALA A 60 -7.27 9.28 18.34
N LYS A 61 -6.50 10.31 18.72
CA LYS A 61 -6.66 11.01 20.01
C LYS A 61 -7.67 12.16 19.95
N GLN A 62 -8.15 12.51 18.76
CA GLN A 62 -9.09 13.59 18.54
C GLN A 62 -10.51 13.01 18.44
N GLU A 63 -11.43 13.54 19.24
CA GLU A 63 -12.84 13.13 19.20
C GLU A 63 -13.49 13.56 17.87
N GLY A 64 -14.30 12.69 17.27
CA GLY A 64 -14.97 12.95 15.98
C GLY A 64 -14.15 12.56 14.73
N GLN A 65 -12.90 12.11 14.88
CA GLN A 65 -12.02 11.76 13.76
C GLN A 65 -12.01 10.26 13.42
N GLN A 66 -12.89 9.46 14.02
CA GLN A 66 -12.91 7.99 13.89
C GLN A 66 -13.02 7.54 12.43
N ASP A 67 -13.89 8.16 11.64
CA ASP A 67 -14.07 7.82 10.22
C ASP A 67 -12.80 8.07 9.40
N LYS A 68 -12.10 9.18 9.69
CA LYS A 68 -10.83 9.51 9.02
C LYS A 68 -9.73 8.53 9.42
N VAL A 69 -9.63 8.18 10.70
CA VAL A 69 -8.68 7.17 11.19
C VAL A 69 -8.94 5.83 10.52
N GLN A 70 -10.21 5.40 10.45
CA GLN A 70 -10.60 4.17 9.78
C GLN A 70 -10.23 4.19 8.29
N ALA A 71 -10.50 5.30 7.59
CA ALA A 71 -10.16 5.46 6.18
C ALA A 71 -8.64 5.34 5.96
N VAL A 72 -7.84 6.03 6.76
CA VAL A 72 -6.37 6.03 6.65
C VAL A 72 -5.80 4.64 6.91
N CYS A 73 -6.21 4.00 8.01
CA CYS A 73 -5.76 2.65 8.35
C CYS A 73 -6.23 1.61 7.32
N GLY A 74 -7.47 1.73 6.83
CA GLY A 74 -8.03 0.86 5.80
C GLY A 74 -7.25 0.93 4.49
N LEU A 75 -6.93 2.14 4.01
CA LEU A 75 -6.08 2.29 2.84
C LEU A 75 -4.67 1.77 3.11
N GLY A 76 -4.07 2.07 4.26
CA GLY A 76 -2.74 1.60 4.63
C GLY A 76 -2.61 0.07 4.57
N ILE A 77 -3.59 -0.66 5.10
CA ILE A 77 -3.65 -2.13 5.00
C ILE A 77 -3.79 -2.60 3.55
N ASN A 78 -4.62 -1.93 2.75
CA ASN A 78 -4.77 -2.28 1.33
C ASN A 78 -3.49 -2.03 0.52
N LEU A 79 -2.74 -0.96 0.79
CA LEU A 79 -1.44 -0.70 0.17
C LEU A 79 -0.41 -1.77 0.58
N PHE A 80 -0.34 -2.10 1.88
CA PHE A 80 0.52 -3.18 2.37
C PHE A 80 0.21 -4.51 1.68
N ARG A 81 -1.08 -4.87 1.55
CA ARG A 81 -1.51 -6.07 0.82
C ARG A 81 -1.00 -6.09 -0.63
N GLN A 82 -1.03 -4.95 -1.32
CA GLN A 82 -0.50 -4.85 -2.69
C GLN A 82 1.01 -5.04 -2.74
N LEU A 83 1.77 -4.43 -1.81
CA LEU A 83 3.22 -4.66 -1.69
C LEU A 83 3.53 -6.14 -1.48
N VAL A 84 2.80 -6.81 -0.58
CA VAL A 84 2.96 -8.24 -0.31
C VAL A 84 2.69 -9.09 -1.56
N ILE A 85 1.65 -8.75 -2.34
CA ILE A 85 1.36 -9.44 -3.60
C ILE A 85 2.52 -9.29 -4.58
N PHE A 86 3.05 -8.07 -4.75
CA PHE A 86 4.20 -7.84 -5.63
C PHE A 86 5.46 -8.57 -5.15
N LEU A 87 5.65 -8.70 -3.83
CA LEU A 87 6.79 -9.40 -3.24
C LEU A 87 6.64 -10.93 -3.23
N LYS A 88 5.45 -11.49 -3.46
CA LYS A 88 5.18 -12.94 -3.39
C LYS A 88 6.16 -13.80 -4.21
N PRO A 89 6.59 -13.44 -5.44
CA PRO A 89 7.53 -14.26 -6.22
C PRO A 89 8.90 -14.45 -5.56
N VAL A 90 9.32 -13.51 -4.70
CA VAL A 90 10.66 -13.51 -4.05
C VAL A 90 10.59 -13.77 -2.55
N LEU A 91 9.49 -13.38 -1.89
CA LEU A 91 9.25 -13.56 -0.45
C LEU A 91 7.96 -14.35 -0.19
N PRO A 92 7.85 -15.60 -0.66
CA PRO A 92 6.60 -16.37 -0.58
C PRO A 92 6.19 -16.70 0.87
N LYS A 93 7.15 -16.88 1.79
CA LYS A 93 6.87 -17.11 3.21
C LYS A 93 6.25 -15.88 3.88
N LEU A 94 6.73 -14.69 3.53
CA LEU A 94 6.15 -13.44 4.01
C LEU A 94 4.71 -13.30 3.51
N ALA A 95 4.49 -13.55 2.21
CA ALA A 95 3.17 -13.45 1.61
C ALA A 95 2.15 -14.47 2.14
N ALA A 96 2.62 -15.61 2.66
CA ALA A 96 1.76 -16.60 3.32
C ALA A 96 1.42 -16.25 4.77
N ALA A 97 2.21 -15.39 5.42
CA ALA A 97 2.06 -15.01 6.82
C ALA A 97 1.36 -13.64 7.02
N ALA A 98 1.20 -12.87 5.94
CA ALA A 98 0.50 -11.60 5.90
C ALA A 98 -1.01 -11.78 5.73
#